data_AF-A0A0G1QJT8-F1
#
_entry.id   AF-A0A0G1QJT8-F1
#
_cell.length_a   1.000
_cell.length_b   1.000
_cell.length_c   1.000
_cell.angle_alpha   90.00
_cell.angle_beta   90.00
_cell.angle_gamma   90.00
#
_symmetry.space_group_name_H-M   'P 1'
#
loop_
_entity.id
_entity.type
_entity.pdbx_description
1 polymer ?
#
loop_
_entity_poly.entity_id
_entity_poly.type
_entity_poly.pdbx_seq_one_letter_code
_entity_poly.pdbx_strand_id
1 'polypeptide(L)'
;MNSLNFAKPGGTRDNSSCYGFIASGARWKQTENFLVNPSNSEGISSSYVYDTFVQATNLWDNQVSFDVFGNASEDSSATFDFNSTDNRNVALFGSYPDPDVIAVTNVWGYFYGNPKTRELVEWDMLVNDAFTWGIWELTPTAMDLSNIVTHELGHSAGLADIYNTVCTPVTMYGYASEGPLLANDL
;
A
#
# COMPACT_ATOMS: atom_id res chain seq x y z
N MET A 1 4.41 -17.73 -1.12
CA MET A 1 2.94 -17.79 -1.04
C MET A 1 2.46 -16.35 -0.93
N ASN A 2 1.28 -16.03 -1.45
CA ASN A 2 0.80 -14.64 -1.51
C ASN A 2 -0.18 -14.40 -0.35
N SER A 3 -0.13 -13.22 0.25
CA SER A 3 -1.16 -12.73 1.15
C SER A 3 -1.83 -11.53 0.49
N LEU A 4 -3.08 -11.69 0.06
CA LEU A 4 -3.90 -10.60 -0.46
C LEU A 4 -4.78 -10.07 0.67
N ASN A 5 -4.52 -8.86 1.12
CA ASN A 5 -5.47 -8.09 1.93
C ASN A 5 -6.27 -7.23 0.97
N PHE A 6 -7.58 -7.18 1.18
CA PHE A 6 -8.50 -6.45 0.32
C PHE A 6 -9.33 -5.57 1.24
N ALA A 7 -9.48 -4.28 0.91
CA ALA A 7 -10.59 -3.47 1.38
C ALA A 7 -11.91 -4.18 1.03
N LYS A 8 -12.71 -4.58 2.02
CA LYS A 8 -13.98 -5.31 1.84
C LYS A 8 -15.13 -4.68 2.60
N PRO A 9 -16.38 -4.73 2.09
CA PRO A 9 -17.56 -4.28 2.82
C PRO A 9 -17.98 -5.28 3.92
N GLY A 10 -17.93 -4.81 5.17
CA GLY A 10 -18.69 -5.29 6.32
C GLY A 10 -18.31 -6.66 6.90
N GLY A 11 -17.53 -6.67 7.98
CA GLY A 11 -17.36 -7.86 8.84
C GLY A 11 -16.65 -7.55 10.15
N THR A 12 -17.36 -7.65 11.27
CA THR A 12 -16.83 -7.42 12.63
C THR A 12 -15.90 -8.55 13.08
N ARG A 13 -14.61 -8.26 13.21
CA ARG A 13 -13.70 -8.99 14.12
C ARG A 13 -13.39 -8.10 15.31
N ASP A 14 -13.73 -8.60 16.49
CA ASP A 14 -13.38 -7.98 17.76
C ASP A 14 -11.85 -8.01 17.96
N ASN A 15 -11.23 -6.83 17.97
CA ASN A 15 -9.82 -6.60 18.28
C ASN A 15 -9.71 -5.17 18.80
N SER A 16 -9.47 -5.00 20.09
CA SER A 16 -9.28 -3.68 20.73
C SER A 16 -7.96 -3.01 20.37
N SER A 17 -7.18 -3.56 19.43
CA SER A 17 -5.94 -2.99 18.91
C SER A 17 -6.17 -2.38 17.54
N CYS A 18 -5.87 -1.08 17.39
CA CYS A 18 -5.91 -0.38 16.11
C CYS A 18 -4.67 -0.65 15.24
N TYR A 19 -4.16 -1.88 15.29
CA TYR A 19 -3.07 -2.37 14.46
C TYR A 19 -3.15 -3.90 14.34
N GLY A 20 -2.53 -4.43 13.30
CA GLY A 20 -2.42 -5.86 13.01
C GLY A 20 -1.26 -6.13 12.06
N PHE A 21 -0.81 -7.37 12.01
CA PHE A 21 0.24 -7.83 11.07
C PHE A 21 -0.36 -8.78 10.05
N ILE A 22 0.13 -8.73 8.81
CA ILE A 22 -0.32 -9.65 7.74
C ILE A 22 -0.06 -11.12 8.10
N ALA A 23 1.01 -11.37 8.85
CA ALA A 23 1.28 -12.67 9.45
C ALA A 23 2.16 -12.54 10.68
N SER A 24 1.80 -13.27 11.75
CA SER A 24 2.61 -13.31 12.97
C SER A 24 4.03 -13.80 12.67
N GLY A 25 5.03 -12.99 13.02
CA GLY A 25 6.45 -13.33 12.91
C GLY A 25 7.06 -13.22 11.52
N ALA A 26 6.28 -12.94 10.48
CA ALA A 26 6.81 -12.58 9.17
C ALA A 26 7.22 -11.10 9.18
N ARG A 27 8.41 -10.80 8.68
CA ARG A 27 8.94 -9.45 8.53
C ARG A 27 10.04 -9.44 7.48
N TRP A 28 10.40 -8.27 6.98
CA TRP A 28 11.59 -8.08 6.18
C TRP A 28 12.84 -8.45 6.96
N LYS A 29 13.79 -9.09 6.28
CA LYS A 29 15.13 -9.37 6.80
C LYS A 29 16.21 -8.57 6.10
N GLN A 30 15.87 -7.97 4.96
CA GLN A 30 16.74 -7.14 4.14
C GLN A 30 15.92 -5.97 3.61
N THR A 31 16.59 -4.83 3.46
CA THR A 31 16.03 -3.64 2.86
C THR A 31 16.04 -3.85 1.36
N GLU A 32 14.94 -3.53 0.69
CA GLU A 32 14.82 -3.76 -0.75
C GLU A 32 14.48 -2.49 -1.52
N ASN A 33 15.21 -2.26 -2.61
CA ASN A 33 14.91 -1.19 -3.55
C ASN A 33 13.57 -1.44 -4.26
N PHE A 34 13.01 -0.39 -4.83
CA PHE A 34 11.76 -0.47 -5.58
C PHE A 34 11.75 0.45 -6.80
N LEU A 35 10.91 0.10 -7.77
CA LEU A 35 10.69 0.88 -8.97
C LEU A 35 9.37 1.62 -8.85
N VAL A 36 9.35 2.87 -9.31
CA VAL A 36 8.12 3.66 -9.44
C VAL A 36 7.84 3.88 -10.91
N ASN A 37 6.65 3.48 -11.37
CA ASN A 37 6.14 3.91 -12.66
C ASN A 37 5.22 5.12 -12.44
N PRO A 38 5.68 6.35 -12.74
CA PRO A 38 4.90 7.54 -12.45
C PRO A 38 3.80 7.82 -13.49
N SER A 39 3.62 6.95 -14.48
CA SER A 39 2.65 7.12 -15.55
C SER A 39 1.23 7.00 -15.00
N ASN A 40 0.38 7.99 -15.29
CA ASN A 40 -1.00 8.05 -14.81
C ASN A 40 -1.91 8.73 -15.87
N SER A 41 -3.20 8.41 -15.85
CA SER A 41 -4.22 8.97 -16.74
C SER A 41 -4.71 10.37 -16.33
N GLU A 42 -4.51 10.75 -15.06
CA GLU A 42 -5.01 12.00 -14.46
C GLU A 42 -4.18 13.24 -14.82
N GLY A 43 -3.00 13.05 -15.44
CA GLY A 43 -2.10 14.15 -15.78
C GLY A 43 -1.39 14.75 -14.56
N ILE A 44 -1.37 14.04 -13.43
CA ILE A 44 -0.54 14.37 -12.26
C ILE A 44 0.93 14.29 -12.70
N SER A 45 1.75 15.27 -12.32
CA SER A 45 3.14 15.30 -12.77
C SER A 45 3.90 14.07 -12.29
N SER A 46 4.76 13.53 -13.15
CA SER A 46 5.53 12.33 -12.81
C SER A 46 6.39 12.51 -11.55
N SER A 47 6.93 13.72 -11.34
CA SER A 47 7.68 14.07 -10.14
C SER A 47 6.80 14.01 -8.88
N TYR A 48 5.56 14.49 -8.94
CA TYR A 48 4.66 14.44 -7.78
C TYR A 48 4.29 13.00 -7.45
N VAL A 49 3.98 12.19 -8.47
CA VAL A 49 3.70 10.76 -8.28
C VAL A 49 4.90 10.07 -7.64
N TYR A 50 6.10 10.25 -8.20
CA TYR A 50 7.33 9.69 -7.66
C TYR A 50 7.58 10.11 -6.21
N ASP A 51 7.51 11.41 -5.93
CA ASP A 51 7.72 11.95 -4.59
C ASP A 51 6.66 11.45 -3.60
N THR A 52 5.43 11.19 -4.05
CA THR A 52 4.35 10.66 -3.21
C THR A 52 4.65 9.23 -2.76
N PHE A 53 5.04 8.35 -3.69
CA PHE A 53 5.43 6.98 -3.35
C PHE A 53 6.65 6.96 -2.41
N VAL A 54 7.66 7.78 -2.68
CA VAL A 54 8.88 7.87 -1.84
C VAL A 54 8.56 8.45 -0.45
N GLN A 55 7.70 9.46 -0.35
CA GLN A 55 7.32 10.00 0.95
C GLN A 55 6.57 8.97 1.80
N ALA A 56 5.67 8.21 1.18
CA ALA A 56 4.91 7.18 1.88
C ALA A 56 5.81 6.04 2.40
N THR A 57 6.85 5.62 1.68
CA THR A 57 7.83 4.65 2.22
C THR A 57 8.59 5.23 3.41
N ASN A 58 9.02 6.48 3.31
CA ASN A 58 9.73 7.17 4.39
C ASN A 58 8.87 7.32 5.66
N LEU A 59 7.54 7.52 5.52
CA LEU A 59 6.65 7.57 6.68
C LEU A 59 6.71 6.29 7.51
N TRP A 60 6.77 5.13 6.85
CA TRP A 60 6.88 3.82 7.50
C TRP A 60 8.27 3.55 8.05
N ASP A 61 9.33 3.84 7.28
CA ASP A 61 10.72 3.62 7.74
C ASP A 61 11.04 4.47 8.98
N ASN A 62 10.47 5.68 9.09
CA ASN A 62 10.59 6.50 10.30
C ASN A 62 9.94 5.91 11.57
N GLN A 63 9.09 4.89 11.44
CA GLN A 63 8.49 4.19 12.59
C GLN A 63 9.30 2.98 13.07
N VAL A 64 10.37 2.62 12.36
CA VAL A 64 11.15 1.41 12.62
C VAL A 64 12.63 1.73 12.76
N SER A 65 13.40 0.81 13.35
CA SER A 65 14.86 0.96 13.53
C SER A 65 15.67 0.36 12.38
N PHE A 66 14.97 -0.14 11.36
CA PHE A 66 15.52 -0.86 10.22
C PHE A 66 14.65 -0.50 9.03
N ASP A 67 15.25 0.11 8.02
CA ASP A 67 14.53 0.52 6.82
C ASP A 67 14.07 -0.72 6.07
N VAL A 68 12.76 -0.80 5.84
CA VAL A 68 12.14 -1.82 4.99
C VAL A 68 12.39 -1.45 3.53
N PHE A 69 12.20 -0.18 3.20
CA PHE A 69 12.27 0.31 1.83
C PHE A 69 13.65 0.89 1.53
N GLY A 70 14.22 0.43 0.42
CA GLY A 70 15.50 0.91 -0.09
C GLY A 70 15.36 2.12 -0.99
N ASN A 71 16.32 2.28 -1.90
CA ASN A 71 16.28 3.36 -2.88
C ASN A 71 15.16 3.13 -3.89
N ALA A 72 14.42 4.20 -4.18
CA ALA A 72 13.50 4.27 -5.29
C ALA A 72 14.23 4.63 -6.59
N SER A 73 13.73 4.15 -7.72
CA SER A 73 14.09 4.65 -9.04
C SER A 73 12.89 4.69 -9.99
N GLU A 74 12.80 5.73 -10.80
CA GLU A 74 11.76 5.82 -11.83
C GLU A 74 11.99 4.78 -12.94
N ASP A 75 10.95 4.02 -13.26
CA ASP A 75 10.90 3.12 -14.41
C ASP A 75 9.49 3.06 -15.00
N SER A 76 9.27 3.82 -16.08
CA SER A 76 7.99 3.83 -16.81
C SER A 76 7.62 2.50 -17.49
N SER A 77 8.55 1.55 -17.54
CA SER A 77 8.34 0.19 -18.08
C SER A 77 8.06 -0.86 -16.99
N ALA A 78 8.09 -0.47 -15.71
CA ALA A 78 7.73 -1.37 -14.62
C ALA A 78 6.27 -1.83 -14.76
N THR A 79 6.04 -3.10 -14.46
CA THR A 79 4.76 -3.79 -14.61
C THR A 79 4.42 -4.54 -13.33
N PHE A 80 3.14 -4.63 -13.02
CA PHE A 80 2.63 -5.39 -11.89
C PHE A 80 2.45 -6.88 -12.24
N ASP A 81 2.79 -7.81 -11.34
CA ASP A 81 2.44 -9.24 -11.45
C ASP A 81 1.68 -9.77 -10.22
N PHE A 82 0.44 -10.23 -10.37
CA PHE A 82 -0.34 -10.82 -9.28
C PHE A 82 0.11 -12.26 -8.91
N ASN A 83 0.79 -12.96 -9.82
CA ASN A 83 0.90 -14.42 -9.77
C ASN A 83 2.26 -14.89 -9.27
N SER A 84 3.32 -14.18 -9.63
CA SER A 84 4.69 -14.60 -9.36
C SER A 84 5.54 -13.44 -8.87
N THR A 85 6.54 -13.80 -8.05
CA THR A 85 7.65 -12.91 -7.72
C THR A 85 8.59 -12.78 -8.92
N ASP A 86 9.13 -11.59 -9.15
CA ASP A 86 10.16 -11.33 -10.15
C ASP A 86 11.47 -10.73 -9.58
N ASN A 87 11.59 -10.68 -8.26
CA ASN A 87 12.65 -10.06 -7.46
C ASN A 87 12.75 -8.54 -7.65
N ARG A 88 11.63 -7.88 -7.94
CA ARG A 88 11.52 -6.43 -7.97
C ARG A 88 10.29 -6.05 -7.19
N ASN A 89 10.41 -4.97 -6.43
CA ASN A 89 9.25 -4.33 -5.86
C ASN A 89 8.83 -3.20 -6.78
N VAL A 90 7.55 -3.11 -7.12
CA VAL A 90 7.06 -2.05 -8.01
C VAL A 90 5.85 -1.30 -7.44
N ALA A 91 5.78 0.00 -7.73
CA ALA A 91 4.64 0.84 -7.42
C ALA A 91 4.19 1.60 -8.68
N LEU A 92 2.93 1.42 -9.08
CA LEU A 92 2.43 1.93 -10.35
C LEU A 92 0.90 2.12 -10.36
N PHE A 93 0.41 2.83 -11.37
CA PHE A 93 -1.01 2.86 -11.74
C PHE A 93 -1.34 1.77 -12.75
N GLY A 94 -2.60 1.35 -12.78
CA GLY A 94 -3.18 0.55 -13.86
C GLY A 94 -4.58 0.06 -13.56
N SER A 95 -5.13 -0.75 -14.45
CA SER A 95 -6.54 -1.16 -14.38
C SER A 95 -6.74 -2.48 -13.66
N TYR A 96 -7.87 -2.58 -12.96
CA TYR A 96 -8.38 -3.81 -12.38
C TYR A 96 -9.60 -4.34 -13.17
N PRO A 97 -9.83 -5.67 -13.18
CA PRO A 97 -11.09 -6.22 -13.69
C PRO A 97 -12.31 -5.75 -12.89
N ASP A 98 -12.13 -5.51 -11.59
CA ASP A 98 -13.15 -4.94 -10.69
C ASP A 98 -12.86 -3.44 -10.51
N PRO A 99 -13.72 -2.54 -11.03
CA PRO A 99 -13.50 -1.11 -10.94
C PRO A 99 -13.66 -0.55 -9.52
N ASP A 100 -14.27 -1.30 -8.59
CA ASP A 100 -14.48 -0.84 -7.21
C ASP A 100 -13.23 -1.06 -6.32
N VAL A 101 -12.18 -1.69 -6.85
CA VAL A 101 -10.90 -1.87 -6.15
C VAL A 101 -10.08 -0.60 -6.26
N ILE A 102 -9.84 0.09 -5.15
CA ILE A 102 -9.10 1.37 -5.13
C ILE A 102 -7.62 1.18 -5.45
N ALA A 103 -6.97 0.27 -4.73
CA ALA A 103 -5.58 -0.10 -4.90
C ALA A 103 -5.37 -1.48 -4.24
N VAL A 104 -4.28 -2.16 -4.58
CA VAL A 104 -3.85 -3.39 -3.91
C VAL A 104 -2.35 -3.45 -3.84
N THR A 105 -1.86 -3.79 -2.65
CA THR A 105 -0.50 -4.24 -2.42
C THR A 105 -0.46 -5.74 -2.23
N ASN A 106 0.14 -6.44 -3.18
CA ASN A 106 0.40 -7.87 -3.06
C ASN A 106 1.75 -8.08 -2.38
N VAL A 107 1.78 -8.87 -1.31
CA VAL A 107 3.01 -9.17 -0.57
C VAL A 107 3.29 -10.66 -0.60
N TRP A 108 4.50 -11.01 -1.00
CA TRP A 108 5.00 -12.38 -1.00
C TRP A 108 5.86 -12.64 0.23
N GLY A 109 5.77 -13.88 0.71
CA GLY A 109 6.58 -14.32 1.82
C GLY A 109 6.46 -15.79 2.15
N TYR A 110 7.23 -16.15 3.18
CA TYR A 110 7.11 -17.40 3.90
C TYR A 110 6.29 -17.15 5.17
N PHE A 111 4.99 -17.42 5.12
CA PHE A 111 4.05 -17.08 6.21
C PHE A 111 3.81 -18.22 7.21
N TYR A 112 4.28 -19.44 6.90
CA TYR A 112 4.00 -20.65 7.67
C TYR A 112 5.28 -21.29 8.22
N GLY A 113 5.12 -22.31 9.07
CA GLY A 113 6.25 -22.99 9.71
C GLY A 113 6.82 -22.22 10.91
N ASN A 114 8.10 -22.45 11.20
CA ASN A 114 8.80 -21.85 12.34
C ASN A 114 8.74 -20.31 12.24
N PRO A 115 8.21 -19.58 13.25
CA PRO A 115 8.14 -18.12 13.21
C PRO A 115 9.49 -17.43 12.92
N LYS A 116 10.62 -18.04 13.27
CA LYS A 116 11.96 -17.50 12.99
C LYS A 116 12.36 -17.59 11.51
N THR A 117 11.74 -18.49 10.75
CA THR A 117 12.02 -18.67 9.31
C THR A 117 11.06 -17.89 8.45
N ARG A 118 9.99 -17.32 9.02
CA ARG A 118 9.04 -16.49 8.29
C ARG A 118 9.69 -15.18 7.87
N GLU A 119 9.33 -14.70 6.69
CA GLU A 119 9.85 -13.45 6.12
C GLU A 119 8.97 -12.95 4.98
N LEU A 120 9.02 -11.64 4.77
CA LEU A 120 8.53 -10.98 3.56
C LEU A 120 9.70 -10.91 2.57
N VAL A 121 9.41 -11.09 1.28
CA VAL A 121 10.45 -11.23 0.25
C VAL A 121 10.21 -10.41 -1.01
N GLU A 122 8.99 -9.92 -1.22
CA GLU A 122 8.65 -9.06 -2.36
C GLU A 122 7.30 -8.39 -2.10
N TRP A 123 7.07 -7.24 -2.72
CA TRP A 123 5.80 -6.55 -2.77
C TRP A 123 5.62 -5.81 -4.08
N ASP A 124 4.39 -5.83 -4.60
CA ASP A 124 3.98 -5.03 -5.74
C ASP A 124 2.72 -4.26 -5.35
N MET A 125 2.64 -3.00 -5.76
CA MET A 125 1.48 -2.14 -5.58
C MET A 125 0.92 -1.67 -6.92
N LEU A 126 -0.40 -1.80 -7.09
CA LEU A 126 -1.13 -1.23 -8.21
C LEU A 126 -2.23 -0.30 -7.68
N VAL A 127 -2.23 0.94 -8.16
CA VAL A 127 -3.23 1.97 -7.87
C VAL A 127 -4.20 2.02 -9.05
N ASN A 128 -5.51 1.91 -8.80
CA ASN A 128 -6.48 1.75 -9.87
C ASN A 128 -6.68 3.04 -10.68
N ASP A 129 -6.54 2.96 -11.99
CA ASP A 129 -6.77 4.07 -12.93
C ASP A 129 -8.26 4.42 -13.17
N ALA A 130 -9.19 3.64 -12.59
CA ALA A 130 -10.63 3.89 -12.68
C ALA A 130 -11.15 5.00 -11.76
N PHE A 131 -10.38 5.39 -10.73
CA PHE A 131 -10.74 6.46 -9.79
C PHE A 131 -10.15 7.80 -10.21
N THR A 132 -10.83 8.89 -9.87
CA THR A 132 -10.23 10.22 -10.00
C THR A 132 -9.25 10.43 -8.85
N TRP A 133 -7.97 10.60 -9.17
CA TRP A 133 -6.93 10.86 -8.17
C TRP A 133 -6.60 12.33 -8.10
N GLY A 134 -6.19 12.77 -6.91
CA GLY A 134 -5.61 14.09 -6.83
C GLY A 134 -4.83 14.35 -5.56
N ILE A 135 -4.62 15.63 -5.36
CA ILE A 135 -3.74 16.19 -4.34
C ILE A 135 -4.63 16.79 -3.27
N TRP A 136 -4.35 16.44 -2.02
CA TRP A 136 -5.03 17.01 -0.86
C TRP A 136 -5.12 18.54 -0.96
N GLU A 137 -6.26 19.09 -0.54
CA GLU A 137 -6.65 20.52 -0.65
C GLU A 137 -6.86 21.07 -2.07
N LEU A 138 -6.32 20.45 -3.14
CA LEU A 138 -6.50 20.91 -4.52
C LEU A 138 -7.71 20.26 -5.21
N THR A 139 -8.01 19.01 -4.88
CA THR A 139 -9.08 18.21 -5.51
C THR A 139 -9.97 17.57 -4.44
N PRO A 140 -10.86 18.35 -3.79
CA PRO A 140 -11.63 17.90 -2.63
C PRO A 140 -12.74 16.88 -2.95
N THR A 141 -12.82 16.40 -4.18
CA THR A 141 -13.77 15.35 -4.61
C THR A 141 -13.06 14.12 -5.17
N ALA A 142 -11.73 14.13 -5.26
CA ALA A 142 -10.93 13.02 -5.78
C ALA A 142 -10.44 12.13 -4.62
N MET A 143 -9.95 10.94 -4.93
CA MET A 143 -9.17 10.11 -4.02
C MET A 143 -7.85 10.81 -3.68
N ASP A 144 -7.45 10.82 -2.41
CA ASP A 144 -6.14 11.32 -2.00
C ASP A 144 -5.08 10.26 -2.27
N LEU A 145 -4.23 10.55 -3.27
CA LEU A 145 -3.18 9.64 -3.66
C LEU A 145 -2.19 9.35 -2.53
N SER A 146 -1.79 10.39 -1.79
CA SER A 146 -0.76 10.27 -0.75
C SER A 146 -1.23 9.38 0.39
N ASN A 147 -2.48 9.55 0.75
CA ASN A 147 -3.17 8.83 1.78
C ASN A 147 -3.30 7.34 1.36
N ILE A 148 -3.93 7.02 0.23
CA ILE A 148 -4.07 5.62 -0.24
C ILE A 148 -2.71 4.94 -0.40
N VAL A 149 -1.73 5.58 -1.03
CA VAL A 149 -0.40 4.99 -1.20
C VAL A 149 0.26 4.69 0.14
N THR A 150 0.04 5.54 1.15
CA THR A 150 0.56 5.28 2.51
C THR A 150 -0.10 4.06 3.15
N HIS A 151 -1.43 3.90 3.02
CA HIS A 151 -2.14 2.69 3.47
C HIS A 151 -1.56 1.43 2.84
N GLU A 152 -1.48 1.45 1.51
CA GLU A 152 -1.06 0.32 0.70
C GLU A 152 0.39 -0.08 1.00
N LEU A 153 1.32 0.89 1.13
CA LEU A 153 2.70 0.61 1.55
C LEU A 153 2.78 0.10 2.99
N GLY A 154 1.77 0.31 3.82
CA GLY A 154 1.67 -0.30 5.13
C GLY A 154 1.57 -1.83 5.06
N HIS A 155 0.91 -2.38 4.02
CA HIS A 155 0.94 -3.81 3.74
C HIS A 155 2.33 -4.29 3.39
N SER A 156 3.06 -3.57 2.53
CA SER A 156 4.47 -3.85 2.25
C SER A 156 5.30 -3.82 3.54
N ALA A 157 5.04 -2.88 4.46
CA ALA A 157 5.69 -2.84 5.78
C ALA A 157 5.27 -4.00 6.73
N GLY A 158 4.30 -4.83 6.33
CA GLY A 158 3.85 -6.03 7.05
C GLY A 158 2.59 -5.84 7.90
N LEU A 159 1.87 -4.73 7.73
CA LEU A 159 0.65 -4.42 8.48
C LEU A 159 -0.61 -4.93 7.80
N ALA A 160 -1.57 -5.39 8.59
CA ALA A 160 -2.89 -5.80 8.11
C ALA A 160 -3.90 -4.66 8.23
N ASP A 161 -4.93 -4.74 7.38
CA ASP A 161 -6.12 -3.89 7.49
C ASP A 161 -6.77 -3.93 8.87
N ILE A 162 -7.34 -2.80 9.25
CA ILE A 162 -8.17 -2.60 10.43
C ILE A 162 -9.58 -2.23 9.98
N TYR A 163 -10.57 -2.97 10.49
CA TYR A 163 -11.98 -2.76 10.16
C TYR A 163 -12.83 -2.38 11.37
N ASN A 164 -12.19 -2.23 12.53
CA ASN A 164 -12.89 -1.83 13.74
C ASN A 164 -13.18 -0.33 13.68
N THR A 165 -14.45 0.05 13.79
CA THR A 165 -14.89 1.46 13.65
C THR A 165 -14.35 2.38 14.74
N VAL A 166 -13.86 1.85 15.86
CA VAL A 166 -13.17 2.67 16.88
C VAL A 166 -11.77 3.10 16.43
N CYS A 167 -11.25 2.48 15.36
CA CYS A 167 -9.94 2.69 14.80
C CYS A 167 -9.99 3.40 13.44
N THR A 168 -11.10 4.08 13.11
CA THR A 168 -11.21 4.84 11.85
C THR A 168 -10.11 5.88 11.62
N PRO A 169 -9.41 6.44 12.63
CA PRO A 169 -8.34 7.42 12.39
C PRO A 169 -6.93 6.83 12.18
N VAL A 170 -6.79 5.51 12.01
CA VAL A 170 -5.46 4.89 11.81
C VAL A 170 -5.24 4.59 10.36
N THR A 171 -4.03 4.87 9.86
CA THR A 171 -3.64 4.71 8.45
C THR A 171 -4.03 3.37 7.83
N MET A 172 -4.02 2.28 8.61
CA MET A 172 -4.39 0.94 8.13
C MET A 172 -5.90 0.66 8.17
N TYR A 173 -6.77 1.65 8.35
CA TYR A 173 -8.21 1.46 8.30
C TYR A 173 -8.62 1.11 6.86
N GLY A 174 -9.25 -0.04 6.68
CA GLY A 174 -9.45 -0.66 5.36
C GLY A 174 -10.60 -0.09 4.52
N TYR A 175 -11.07 1.13 4.81
CA TYR A 175 -12.10 1.79 4.02
C TYR A 175 -11.66 3.21 3.65
N ALA A 176 -11.87 3.56 2.39
CA ALA A 176 -11.68 4.90 1.86
C ALA A 176 -12.77 5.24 0.83
N SER A 177 -12.95 6.52 0.54
CA SER A 177 -13.94 7.00 -0.44
C SER A 177 -13.52 8.34 -1.04
N GLU A 178 -14.00 8.63 -2.25
CA GLU A 178 -13.90 9.96 -2.86
C GLU A 178 -14.67 11.00 -2.05
N GLY A 179 -14.12 12.21 -1.89
CA GLY A 179 -14.85 13.31 -1.23
C GLY A 179 -13.97 14.25 -0.40
N PRO A 180 -14.59 15.21 0.32
CA PRO A 180 -13.87 16.16 1.15
C PRO A 180 -13.27 15.42 2.35
N LEU A 181 -12.07 14.92 2.10
CA LEU A 181 -11.09 14.43 3.04
C LEU A 181 -11.26 15.15 4.39
N LEU A 182 -11.62 14.38 5.39
CA LEU A 182 -11.29 14.74 6.75
C LEU A 182 -9.78 14.51 6.89
N ALA A 183 -9.10 15.27 7.74
CA ALA A 183 -7.68 15.03 8.07
C ALA A 183 -7.40 13.61 8.63
N ASN A 184 -8.45 12.77 8.75
CA ASN A 184 -8.47 11.40 9.23
C ASN A 184 -9.19 10.45 8.25
N ASP A 185 -9.38 10.81 6.98
CA ASP A 185 -9.77 9.85 5.94
C ASP A 185 -8.54 9.05 5.49
N LEU A 186 -7.69 8.66 6.46
CA LEU A 186 -7.16 7.32 6.79
C LEU A 186 -6.79 7.32 8.27
#